data_AF-A0A2M7EPJ1-F1
#
_entry.id   AF-A0A2M7EPJ1-F1
#
_cell.length_a   1.000
_cell.length_b   1.000
_cell.length_c   1.000
_cell.angle_alpha   90.00
_cell.angle_beta   90.00
_cell.angle_gamma   90.00
#
_symmetry.space_group_name_H-M   'P 1'
#
loop_
_entity.id
_entity.type
_entity.pdbx_description
1 polymer ?
#
loop_
_entity_poly.entity_id
_entity_poly.type
_entity_poly.pdbx_seq_one_letter_code
_entity_poly.pdbx_strand_id
1 'polypeptide(L)'
;LDGMELDFSYEGEMHVDAALDADLRERIFPGSRLEGAANALVFSSTDAAGATRNILKTKTSGLEVGPILMGMGNRAFIVTPSITARGLLNVSALAGTPVQHYG
;
A
#
# COMPACT_ATOMS: atom_id res chain seq x y z
N LEU A 1 -0.62 -4.67 -17.89
CA LEU A 1 -1.84 -4.95 -17.10
C LEU A 1 -3.08 -4.96 -18.01
N ASP A 2 -3.15 -4.13 -19.05
CA ASP A 2 -4.35 -3.99 -19.91
C ASP A 2 -4.75 -5.23 -20.71
N GLY A 3 -3.85 -6.20 -20.90
CA GLY A 3 -4.16 -7.47 -21.55
C GLY A 3 -4.55 -8.60 -20.59
N MET A 4 -4.72 -8.30 -19.29
CA MET A 4 -5.09 -9.27 -18.26
C MET A 4 -6.53 -9.01 -17.81
N GLU A 5 -7.31 -10.08 -17.60
CA GLU A 5 -8.58 -9.96 -16.86
C GLU A 5 -8.27 -9.73 -15.38
N LEU A 6 -8.36 -8.48 -14.95
CA LEU A 6 -8.11 -8.05 -13.57
C LEU A 6 -9.44 -7.73 -12.87
N ASP A 7 -9.53 -8.04 -11.60
CA ASP A 7 -10.66 -7.77 -10.71
C ASP A 7 -10.51 -6.46 -9.91
N PHE A 8 -9.45 -5.69 -10.16
CA PHE A 8 -9.18 -4.40 -9.55
C PHE A 8 -8.90 -3.32 -10.59
N SER A 9 -9.21 -2.06 -10.24
CA SER A 9 -8.86 -0.88 -11.02
C SER A 9 -7.45 -0.40 -10.69
N TYR A 10 -6.73 0.09 -11.69
CA TYR A 10 -5.44 0.73 -11.54
C TYR A 10 -5.32 1.90 -12.50
N GLU A 11 -4.46 2.87 -12.17
CA GLU A 11 -4.09 3.97 -13.05
C GLU A 11 -2.67 4.43 -12.72
N GLY A 12 -2.00 5.06 -13.69
CA GLY A 12 -0.67 5.66 -13.54
C GLY A 12 -0.18 6.18 -14.90
N GLU A 13 0.94 6.88 -15.03
CA GLU A 13 1.77 7.55 -14.03
C GLU A 13 1.09 8.85 -13.57
N MET A 14 1.05 9.11 -12.25
CA MET A 14 0.46 10.36 -11.73
C MET A 14 1.07 10.79 -10.41
N HIS A 15 0.82 12.05 -10.03
CA HIS A 15 1.19 12.59 -8.74
C HIS A 15 0.24 12.08 -7.64
N VAL A 16 0.74 12.02 -6.40
CA VAL A 16 0.00 11.47 -5.24
C VAL A 16 -1.24 12.29 -4.90
N ASP A 17 -1.21 13.60 -5.11
CA ASP A 17 -2.37 14.48 -4.92
C ASP A 17 -3.51 14.13 -5.90
N ALA A 18 -3.21 13.91 -7.17
CA ALA A 18 -4.18 13.42 -8.15
C ALA A 18 -4.68 12.00 -7.84
N ALA A 19 -3.84 11.13 -7.29
CA ALA A 19 -4.29 9.82 -6.85
C ALA A 19 -5.33 9.93 -5.71
N LEU A 20 -5.15 10.87 -4.78
CA LEU A 20 -5.99 11.01 -3.58
C LEU A 20 -7.19 11.97 -3.74
N ASP A 21 -7.15 12.87 -4.72
CA ASP A 21 -8.22 13.83 -5.00
C ASP A 21 -8.83 13.55 -6.39
N ALA A 22 -10.04 12.98 -6.39
CA ALA A 22 -10.74 12.59 -7.61
C ALA A 22 -11.13 13.80 -8.48
N ASP A 23 -11.48 14.94 -7.87
CA ASP A 23 -11.88 16.15 -8.60
C ASP A 23 -10.65 16.76 -9.29
N LEU A 24 -9.50 16.77 -8.61
CA LEU A 24 -8.23 17.14 -9.22
C LEU A 24 -7.86 16.16 -10.34
N ARG A 25 -8.01 14.85 -10.11
CA ARG A 25 -7.69 13.81 -11.10
C ARG A 25 -8.48 13.98 -12.37
N GLU A 26 -9.80 14.16 -12.29
CA GLU A 26 -10.65 14.29 -13.47
C GLU A 26 -10.26 15.50 -14.34
N ARG A 27 -9.79 16.57 -13.70
CA ARG A 27 -9.35 17.79 -14.41
C ARG A 27 -8.04 17.61 -15.17
N ILE A 28 -7.08 16.86 -14.61
CA ILE A 28 -5.73 16.73 -15.19
C ILE A 28 -5.50 15.41 -15.93
N PHE A 29 -6.32 14.41 -15.64
CA PHE A 29 -6.28 13.06 -16.20
C PHE A 29 -7.71 12.55 -16.44
N PRO A 30 -8.43 13.14 -17.40
CA PRO A 30 -9.81 12.78 -17.68
C PRO A 30 -9.92 11.34 -18.21
N GLY A 31 -10.98 10.64 -17.84
CA GLY A 31 -11.22 9.25 -18.25
C GLY A 31 -10.42 8.22 -17.47
N SER A 32 -9.94 8.58 -16.27
CA SER A 32 -9.33 7.63 -15.32
C SER A 32 -10.30 6.49 -14.99
N ARG A 33 -9.76 5.26 -14.84
CA ARG A 33 -10.54 4.10 -14.37
C ARG A 33 -10.83 4.12 -12.86
N LEU A 34 -10.15 4.99 -12.12
CA LEU A 34 -10.29 5.07 -10.66
C LEU A 34 -11.50 5.91 -10.29
N GLU A 35 -12.31 5.39 -9.37
CA GLU A 35 -13.41 6.12 -8.74
C GLU A 35 -12.98 6.60 -7.35
N GLY A 36 -13.22 7.87 -7.02
CA GLY A 36 -12.88 8.43 -5.71
C GLY A 36 -11.36 8.49 -5.42
N ALA A 37 -10.98 8.48 -4.14
CA ALA A 37 -9.58 8.49 -3.74
C ALA A 37 -8.93 7.10 -3.88
N ALA A 38 -7.71 7.03 -4.41
CA ALA A 38 -6.95 5.79 -4.46
C ALA A 38 -6.68 5.26 -3.04
N ASN A 39 -6.86 3.96 -2.86
CA ASN A 39 -6.63 3.26 -1.60
C ASN A 39 -5.27 2.52 -1.54
N ALA A 40 -4.60 2.38 -2.68
CA ALA A 40 -3.27 1.78 -2.79
C ALA A 40 -2.36 2.69 -3.61
N LEU A 41 -1.14 2.93 -3.11
CA LEU A 41 -0.14 3.76 -3.78
C LEU A 41 1.10 2.92 -4.09
N VAL A 42 1.47 2.86 -5.36
CA VAL A 42 2.68 2.17 -5.83
C VAL A 42 3.71 3.23 -6.21
N PHE A 43 4.92 3.11 -5.66
CA PHE A 43 6.01 4.06 -5.87
C PHE A 43 7.13 3.43 -6.70
N SER A 44 7.76 4.22 -7.56
CA SER A 44 8.91 3.81 -8.38
C SER A 44 10.23 3.73 -7.60
N SER A 45 10.31 4.34 -6.41
CA SER A 45 11.50 4.30 -5.56
C SER A 45 11.18 4.03 -4.09
N THR A 46 12.10 3.34 -3.42
CA THR A 46 12.01 3.06 -1.99
C THR A 46 12.06 4.33 -1.14
N ASP A 47 12.78 5.35 -1.60
CA ASP A 47 12.91 6.62 -0.89
C ASP A 47 11.59 7.41 -0.90
N ALA A 48 10.90 7.48 -2.04
CA ALA A 48 9.59 8.14 -2.13
C ALA A 48 8.54 7.41 -1.29
N ALA A 49 8.53 6.07 -1.34
CA ALA A 49 7.65 5.25 -0.51
C ALA A 49 7.92 5.46 0.99
N GLY A 50 9.20 5.42 1.39
CA GLY A 50 9.63 5.58 2.77
C GLY A 50 9.32 6.96 3.33
N ALA A 51 9.60 8.02 2.57
CA ALA A 51 9.29 9.40 2.95
C ALA A 51 7.78 9.59 3.15
N THR A 52 6.96 9.16 2.18
CA THR A 52 5.50 9.28 2.25
C THR A 52 4.92 8.52 3.44
N ARG A 53 5.36 7.26 3.65
CA ARG A 53 4.97 6.45 4.82
C ARG A 53 5.30 7.16 6.13
N ASN A 54 6.51 7.69 6.28
CA ASN A 54 6.94 8.36 7.52
C ASN A 54 6.16 9.65 7.76
N ILE A 55 5.84 10.41 6.71
CA ILE A 55 4.99 11.60 6.79
C ILE A 55 3.60 11.20 7.28
N LEU A 56 2.96 10.20 6.66
CA LEU A 56 1.63 9.73 7.06
C LEU A 56 1.63 9.23 8.50
N LYS A 57 2.61 8.41 8.88
CA LYS A 57 2.77 7.94 10.27
C LYS A 57 2.89 9.07 11.29
N THR A 58 3.61 10.14 10.93
CA THR A 58 3.91 11.24 11.88
C THR A 58 2.79 12.27 11.94
N LYS A 59 2.10 12.50 10.82
CA LYS A 59 1.07 13.55 10.69
C LYS A 59 -0.34 13.03 10.93
N THR A 60 -0.57 11.73 10.80
CA THR A 60 -1.85 11.11 11.10
C THR A 60 -1.77 10.39 12.45
N SER A 61 -2.92 10.21 13.10
CA SER A 61 -3.04 9.31 14.26
C SER A 61 -3.33 7.86 13.83
N GLY A 62 -3.00 7.52 12.58
CA GLY A 62 -3.22 6.19 12.04
C GLY A 62 -2.30 5.15 12.68
N LEU A 63 -2.85 3.95 12.92
CA LEU A 63 -2.03 2.82 13.34
C LEU A 63 -1.26 2.26 12.14
N GLU A 64 0.05 2.32 12.21
CA GLU A 64 0.90 1.67 11.24
C GLU A 64 0.95 0.15 11.47
N VAL A 65 0.63 -0.61 10.42
CA VAL A 65 0.79 -2.07 10.39
C VAL A 65 1.83 -2.42 9.32
N GLY A 66 2.97 -2.96 9.74
CA GLY A 66 4.04 -3.38 8.85
C GLY A 66 5.45 -3.26 9.46
N PRO A 67 6.51 -3.48 8.65
CA PRO A 67 6.48 -3.77 7.22
C PRO A 67 5.90 -5.16 6.91
N ILE A 68 5.14 -5.27 5.81
CA ILE A 68 4.62 -6.56 5.30
C ILE A 68 5.45 -6.93 4.09
N LEU A 69 6.17 -8.05 4.16
CA LEU A 69 6.94 -8.56 3.04
C LEU A 69 6.03 -9.36 2.12
N MET A 70 5.92 -8.93 0.87
CA MET A 70 5.14 -9.60 -0.17
C MET A 70 6.04 -10.36 -1.14
N GLY A 71 5.50 -11.40 -1.81
CA GLY A 71 6.20 -12.17 -2.86
C GLY A 71 6.91 -13.45 -2.41
N MET A 72 7.25 -13.61 -1.13
CA MET A 72 7.93 -14.82 -0.61
C MET A 72 6.95 -15.94 -0.17
N GLY A 73 5.71 -15.95 -0.66
CA GLY A 73 4.69 -16.89 -0.21
C GLY A 73 4.38 -16.77 1.29
N ASN A 74 4.60 -15.58 1.87
CA ASN A 74 4.44 -15.29 3.30
C ASN A 74 5.37 -16.05 4.27
N ARG A 75 6.45 -16.65 3.76
CA ARG A 75 7.30 -17.57 4.53
C ARG A 75 8.22 -16.89 5.54
N ALA A 76 8.48 -15.59 5.39
CA ALA A 76 9.40 -14.85 6.25
C ALA A 76 8.97 -13.38 6.39
N PHE A 77 9.16 -12.83 7.59
CA PHE A 77 8.94 -11.43 7.90
C PHE A 77 10.15 -10.87 8.63
N ILE A 78 10.54 -9.64 8.28
CA ILE A 78 11.61 -8.91 8.95
C ILE A 78 10.96 -7.87 9.87
N VAL A 79 11.35 -7.88 11.13
CA VAL A 79 10.89 -6.92 12.14
C VAL A 79 12.05 -6.09 12.66
N THR A 80 11.76 -4.89 13.17
CA THR A 80 12.76 -4.05 13.83
C THR A 80 12.94 -4.47 15.29
N PRO A 81 14.14 -4.28 15.89
CA PRO A 81 14.36 -4.59 17.31
C PRO A 81 13.45 -3.83 18.28
N SER A 82 12.90 -2.70 17.85
CA SER A 82 11.98 -1.86 18.62
C SER A 82 10.53 -2.36 18.64
N ILE A 83 10.23 -3.50 18.00
CA ILE A 83 8.86 -4.03 17.92
C ILE A 83 8.32 -4.42 19.31
N THR A 84 7.04 -4.16 19.54
CA THR A 84 6.35 -4.56 20.78
C THR A 84 5.95 -6.04 20.72
N ALA A 85 5.64 -6.65 21.87
CA ALA A 85 5.10 -8.01 21.92
C ALA A 85 3.83 -8.19 21.07
N ARG A 86 2.95 -7.18 21.07
CA ARG A 86 1.76 -7.15 20.19
C ARG A 86 2.13 -7.08 18.72
N GLY A 87 3.15 -6.30 18.37
CA GLY A 87 3.68 -6.26 17.01
C GLY A 87 4.19 -7.63 16.55
N LEU A 88 4.93 -8.34 17.40
CA LEU A 88 5.39 -9.70 17.12
C LEU A 88 4.23 -10.67 16.90
N LEU A 89 3.18 -10.61 17.74
CA LEU A 89 1.98 -11.42 17.59
C LEU A 89 1.26 -11.15 16.26
N ASN A 90 1.15 -9.87 15.87
CA ASN A 90 0.52 -9.51 14.60
C ASN A 90 1.32 -10.04 13.40
N VAL A 91 2.64 -9.92 13.45
CA VAL A 91 3.53 -10.39 12.37
C VAL A 91 3.54 -11.92 12.28
N SER A 92 3.50 -12.64 13.40
CA SER A 92 3.42 -14.10 13.39
C SER A 92 2.08 -14.61 12.87
N ALA A 93 0.98 -13.94 13.23
CA ALA A 93 -0.35 -14.23 12.68
C ALA A 93 -0.39 -14.00 11.16
N LEU A 94 0.21 -12.90 10.69
CA LEU A 94 0.38 -12.66 9.27
C LEU A 94 1.19 -13.80 8.64
N ALA A 95 2.40 -14.10 9.09
CA ALA A 95 3.28 -15.14 8.54
C ALA A 95 2.66 -16.54 8.48
N GLY A 96 1.79 -16.89 9.43
CA GLY A 96 1.08 -18.17 9.47
C GLY A 96 -0.07 -18.29 8.47
N THR A 97 -0.51 -17.19 7.85
CA THR A 97 -1.66 -17.17 6.94
C THR A 97 -1.20 -17.46 5.50
N PRO A 98 -1.74 -18.47 4.79
CA PRO A 98 -1.41 -18.69 3.39
C PRO A 98 -1.76 -17.48 2.51
N VAL A 99 -0.90 -17.12 1.54
CA VAL A 99 -1.10 -15.96 0.64
C VAL A 99 -2.44 -16.02 -0.12
N GLN A 100 -2.95 -17.22 -0.36
CA GLN A 100 -4.25 -17.46 -1.01
C GLN A 100 -5.46 -16.94 -0.22
N HIS A 101 -5.25 -16.45 1.01
CA HIS A 101 -6.28 -15.92 1.89
C HIS A 101 -6.12 -14.43 2.22
N TYR A 102 -5.20 -13.71 1.55
CA TYR A 102 -5.37 -12.26 1.45
C TYR A 102 -6.47 -12.06 0.42
N GLY A 103 -7.68 -11.77 0.89
CA GLY A 103 -8.90 -11.73 0.09
C GLY A 103 -8.79 -10.92 -1.19
#